data_AF-A0A2D5PN81-F1
#
_entry.id   AF-A0A2D5PN81-F1
#
_cell.length_a   1.000
_cell.length_b   1.000
_cell.length_c   1.000
_cell.angle_alpha   90.00
_cell.angle_beta   90.00
_cell.angle_gamma   90.00
#
_symmetry.space_group_name_H-M   'P 1'
#
loop_
_entity.id
_entity.type
_entity.pdbx_description
1 polymer ?
#
loop_
_entity_poly.entity_id
_entity_poly.type
_entity_poly.pdbx_seq_one_letter_code
_entity_poly.pdbx_strand_id
1 'polypeptide(L)'
;GVKITTAGVMGTARYSVWESDNNNLGAEKMNNGNSASYSDVIKGDYQILSRGLEIRFAGDTGDTATLNDYWEIDVSGVNEKTDGGKPMSIRMSRR
;
A
#
# COMPACT_ATOMS: atom_id res chain seq x y z
N GLY A 1 -1.61 -2.86 5.59
CA GLY A 1 -2.17 -4.18 5.26
C GLY A 1 -3.38 -4.04 4.36
N VAL A 2 -3.52 -4.93 3.38
CA VAL A 2 -4.65 -4.99 2.44
C VAL A 2 -5.39 -6.30 2.69
N LYS A 3 -6.72 -6.26 2.74
CA LYS A 3 -7.54 -7.47 2.91
C LYS A 3 -8.75 -7.45 1.99
N ILE A 4 -9.11 -8.62 1.48
CA ILE A 4 -10.39 -8.85 0.81
C ILE A 4 -11.50 -8.94 1.85
N THR A 5 -12.41 -7.96 1.83
CA THR A 5 -13.56 -7.86 2.76
C THR A 5 -14.86 -8.33 2.15
N THR A 6 -14.90 -8.50 0.83
CA THR A 6 -15.99 -9.16 0.12
C THR A 6 -15.38 -10.01 -0.99
N ALA A 7 -15.62 -11.32 -0.94
CA ALA A 7 -15.15 -12.26 -1.95
C ALA A 7 -15.93 -12.13 -3.26
N GLY A 8 -15.35 -12.69 -4.33
CA GLY A 8 -16.01 -12.86 -5.62
C GLY A 8 -15.20 -12.32 -6.79
N VAL A 9 -15.88 -12.12 -7.91
CA VAL A 9 -15.28 -11.63 -9.15
C VAL A 9 -15.03 -10.11 -9.10
N MET A 10 -14.22 -9.62 -10.04
CA MET A 10 -14.04 -8.19 -10.28
C MET A 10 -15.40 -7.49 -10.48
N GLY A 11 -15.54 -6.27 -9.96
CA GLY A 11 -16.79 -5.50 -9.95
C GLY A 11 -17.74 -5.86 -8.79
N THR A 12 -17.47 -6.96 -8.07
CA THR A 12 -18.24 -7.35 -6.87
C THR A 12 -17.35 -7.43 -5.63
N ALA A 13 -16.18 -8.07 -5.77
CA ALA A 13 -15.23 -8.20 -4.68
C ALA A 13 -14.76 -6.84 -4.17
N ARG A 14 -14.47 -6.76 -2.88
CA ARG A 14 -14.01 -5.54 -2.22
C ARG A 14 -12.71 -5.77 -1.51
N TYR A 15 -11.83 -4.79 -1.61
CA TYR A 15 -10.63 -4.71 -0.80
C TYR A 15 -10.77 -3.57 0.21
N SER A 16 -10.04 -3.70 1.31
CA SER A 16 -9.93 -2.67 2.33
C SER A 16 -8.46 -2.53 2.76
N VAL A 17 -8.09 -1.30 3.13
CA VAL A 17 -6.73 -0.93 3.51
C VAL A 17 -6.71 -0.49 4.96
N TRP A 18 -5.74 -1.00 5.73
CA TRP A 18 -5.40 -0.52 7.05
C TRP A 18 -3.99 0.04 7.03
N GLU A 19 -3.89 1.35 7.24
CA GLU A 19 -2.62 2.04 7.41
C GLU A 19 -2.08 1.83 8.83
N SER A 20 -0.78 1.56 8.93
CA SER A 20 -0.08 1.61 10.21
C SER A 20 -0.09 3.03 10.78
N ASP A 21 0.04 3.12 12.09
CA ASP A 21 0.23 4.39 12.80
C ASP A 21 1.44 4.27 13.75
N ASN A 22 1.59 5.24 14.66
CA ASN A 22 2.71 5.28 15.60
C ASN A 22 2.72 4.11 16.59
N ASN A 23 1.59 3.42 16.76
CA ASN A 23 1.40 2.44 17.82
C ASN A 23 1.19 1.03 17.26
N ASN A 24 0.65 0.90 16.04
CA ASN A 24 0.25 -0.37 15.49
C ASN A 24 0.54 -0.52 14.00
N LEU A 25 0.86 -1.75 13.60
CA LEU A 25 0.91 -2.13 12.19
C LEU A 25 -0.49 -2.20 11.59
N GLY A 26 -0.58 -2.06 10.26
CA GLY A 26 -1.86 -2.19 9.56
C GLY A 26 -2.52 -3.55 9.78
N ALA A 27 -1.72 -4.63 9.87
CA ALA A 27 -2.19 -5.98 10.19
C ALA A 27 -2.90 -6.05 11.56
N GLU A 28 -2.31 -5.41 12.58
CA GLU A 28 -2.82 -5.44 13.95
C GLU A 28 -4.16 -4.69 14.06
N LYS A 29 -4.24 -3.52 13.44
CA LYS A 29 -5.47 -2.71 13.40
C LYS A 29 -6.61 -3.45 12.73
N MET A 30 -6.31 -4.14 11.64
CA MET A 30 -7.28 -4.98 10.94
C MET A 30 -7.80 -6.12 11.84
N ASN A 31 -6.91 -6.82 12.54
CA ASN A 31 -7.27 -7.94 13.41
C ASN A 31 -8.03 -7.50 14.67
N ASN A 32 -7.80 -6.27 15.13
CA ASN A 32 -8.49 -5.68 16.28
C ASN A 32 -9.89 -5.12 15.93
N GLY A 33 -10.33 -5.27 14.67
CA GLY A 33 -11.63 -4.80 14.23
C GLY A 33 -11.71 -3.28 14.06
N ASN A 34 -10.58 -2.58 13.96
CA ASN A 34 -10.57 -1.16 13.66
C ASN A 34 -11.16 -0.91 12.26
N SER A 35 -11.76 0.27 12.06
CA SER A 35 -12.22 0.69 10.74
C SER A 35 -11.06 0.76 9.75
N ALA A 36 -11.32 0.32 8.52
CA ALA A 36 -10.37 0.47 7.41
C ALA A 36 -10.16 1.96 7.10
N SER A 37 -8.92 2.31 6.71
CA SER A 37 -8.59 3.65 6.20
C SER A 37 -9.25 3.91 4.84
N TYR A 38 -9.42 2.85 4.04
CA TYR A 38 -10.04 2.91 2.72
C TYR A 38 -10.72 1.58 2.37
N SER A 39 -11.76 1.62 1.55
CA SER A 39 -12.39 0.43 0.98
C SER A 39 -13.05 0.76 -0.36
N ASP A 40 -12.81 -0.08 -1.36
CA ASP A 40 -13.43 0.04 -2.68
C ASP A 40 -13.68 -1.34 -3.31
N VAL A 41 -14.55 -1.35 -4.31
CA VAL A 41 -14.77 -2.50 -5.20
C VAL A 41 -13.54 -2.70 -6.06
N ILE A 42 -13.11 -3.94 -6.25
CA ILE A 42 -12.00 -4.29 -7.16
C ILE A 42 -12.45 -4.07 -8.60
N LYS A 43 -11.77 -3.19 -9.34
CA LYS A 43 -12.16 -2.77 -10.71
C LYS A 43 -11.17 -3.18 -11.81
N GLY A 44 -9.97 -3.59 -11.44
CA GLY A 44 -8.92 -3.99 -12.39
C GLY A 44 -8.02 -2.88 -12.91
N ASP A 45 -8.37 -1.64 -12.57
CA ASP A 45 -7.53 -0.45 -12.75
C ASP A 45 -6.61 -0.24 -11.55
N TYR A 46 -5.74 0.78 -11.63
CA TYR A 46 -5.01 1.27 -10.47
C TYR A 46 -5.99 1.90 -9.48
N GLN A 47 -5.93 1.44 -8.23
CA GLN A 47 -6.80 1.89 -7.16
C GLN A 47 -5.97 2.29 -5.95
N ILE A 48 -6.52 3.21 -5.16
CA ILE A 48 -5.81 3.82 -4.05
C ILE A 48 -5.37 2.76 -3.03
N LEU A 49 -4.08 2.79 -2.68
CA LEU A 49 -3.54 2.14 -1.51
C LEU A 49 -3.37 3.19 -0.40
N SER A 50 -2.14 3.44 0.06
CA SER A 50 -1.81 4.36 1.13
C SER A 50 -0.56 5.14 0.74
N ARG A 51 -0.37 6.32 1.33
CA ARG A 51 0.88 7.11 1.21
C ARG A 51 1.30 7.39 -0.24
N GLY A 52 0.32 7.60 -1.13
CA GLY A 52 0.55 7.88 -2.55
C GLY A 52 0.84 6.65 -3.42
N LEU A 53 0.77 5.45 -2.86
CA LEU A 53 0.83 4.20 -3.61
C LEU A 53 -0.55 3.80 -4.13
N GLU A 54 -0.54 3.02 -5.21
CA GLU A 54 -1.72 2.43 -5.81
C GLU A 54 -1.51 0.93 -5.97
N ILE A 55 -2.59 0.17 -5.96
CA ILE A 55 -2.63 -1.27 -6.20
C ILE A 55 -3.51 -1.57 -7.40
N ARG A 56 -3.10 -2.54 -8.23
CA ARG A 56 -3.90 -3.06 -9.34
C ARG A 56 -4.12 -4.55 -9.13
N PHE A 57 -5.38 -4.97 -9.20
CA PHE A 57 -5.76 -6.38 -9.17
C PHE A 57 -5.85 -6.89 -10.61
N ALA A 58 -5.02 -7.86 -10.98
CA ALA A 58 -5.08 -8.52 -12.28
C ALA A 58 -5.90 -9.81 -12.17
N GLY A 59 -6.71 -10.09 -13.18
CA GLY A 59 -7.49 -11.32 -13.30
C GLY A 59 -8.44 -11.25 -14.51
N ASP A 60 -8.94 -12.39 -14.94
CA ASP A 60 -9.98 -12.49 -15.98
C ASP A 60 -11.38 -12.72 -15.38
N THR A 61 -12.38 -13.02 -16.21
CA THR A 61 -13.77 -13.20 -15.76
C THR A 61 -13.99 -14.43 -14.87
N GLY A 62 -13.07 -15.40 -14.88
CA GLY A 62 -13.10 -16.61 -14.06
C GLY A 62 -12.37 -16.46 -12.72
N ASP A 63 -11.51 -15.45 -12.58
CA ASP A 63 -10.75 -15.22 -11.35
C ASP A 63 -11.61 -14.61 -10.24
N THR A 64 -11.39 -15.09 -9.02
CA THR A 64 -12.11 -14.62 -7.82
C THR A 64 -11.17 -14.25 -6.70
N ALA A 65 -11.45 -13.14 -6.02
CA ALA A 65 -10.83 -12.81 -4.75
C ALA A 65 -11.44 -13.63 -3.62
N THR A 66 -10.60 -14.25 -2.78
CA THR A 66 -11.05 -15.07 -1.65
C THR A 66 -11.28 -14.20 -0.42
N LEU A 67 -12.37 -14.47 0.33
CA LEU A 67 -12.65 -13.73 1.55
C LEU A 67 -11.51 -13.90 2.54
N ASN A 68 -11.11 -12.79 3.17
CA ASN A 68 -10.05 -12.73 4.17
C ASN A 68 -8.63 -12.97 3.66
N ASP A 69 -8.40 -13.10 2.35
CA ASP A 69 -7.04 -13.01 1.82
C ASP A 69 -6.42 -11.68 2.22
N TYR A 70 -5.24 -11.77 2.83
CA TYR A 70 -4.53 -10.66 3.44
C TYR A 70 -3.12 -10.59 2.89
N TRP A 71 -2.70 -9.36 2.59
CA TRP A 71 -1.34 -9.06 2.17
C TRP A 71 -0.79 -7.87 2.96
N GLU A 72 0.46 -8.00 3.35
CA GLU A 72 1.28 -6.87 3.78
C GLU A 72 2.16 -6.45 2.60
N ILE A 73 2.20 -5.15 2.35
CA ILE A 73 2.94 -4.57 1.23
C ILE A 73 4.01 -3.69 1.85
N ASP A 74 5.26 -4.07 1.63
CA ASP A 74 6.43 -3.28 2.02
C ASP A 74 7.12 -2.76 0.77
N VAL A 75 7.53 -1.50 0.81
CA VAL A 75 8.17 -0.80 -0.31
C VAL A 75 9.46 -0.18 0.20
N SER A 76 10.59 -0.64 -0.32
CA SER A 76 11.90 -0.08 -0.03
C SER A 76 12.51 0.52 -1.28
N GLY A 77 13.12 1.69 -1.13
CA GLY A 77 13.92 2.32 -2.18
C GLY A 77 15.32 1.73 -2.21
N VAL A 78 15.78 1.31 -3.39
CA VAL A 78 17.17 0.91 -3.60
C VAL A 78 17.86 2.02 -4.40
N ASN A 79 18.97 2.57 -3.86
CA ASN A 79 19.73 3.70 -4.43
C ASN A 79 18.96 5.03 -4.50
N GLU A 80 18.01 5.27 -3.59
CA GLU A 80 17.36 6.57 -3.49
C GLU A 80 18.39 7.66 -3.16
N LYS A 81 18.52 8.66 -4.05
CA LYS A 81 19.34 9.83 -3.77
C LYS A 81 18.57 10.72 -2.79
N THR A 82 18.83 10.53 -1.51
CA THR A 82 18.37 11.46 -0.48
C THR A 82 19.34 12.64 -0.40
N ASP A 83 18.81 13.86 -0.25
CA ASP A 83 19.64 15.02 0.07
C ASP A 83 20.19 14.83 1.47
N GLY A 84 21.37 14.22 1.56
CA GLY A 84 22.12 14.14 2.79
C GLY A 84 22.48 15.56 3.20
N GLY A 85 21.85 16.08 4.25
CA GLY A 85 22.08 17.41 4.84
C GLY A 85 23.47 17.59 5.46
N LYS A 86 24.52 17.11 4.78
CA LYS A 86 25.92 17.31 5.14
C LYS A 86 26.51 18.37 4.22
N PRO A 87 27.12 19.45 4.75
CA PRO A 87 27.81 20.42 3.93
C PRO A 87 28.91 19.72 3.12
N MET A 88 28.81 19.81 1.79
CA MET A 88 29.85 19.33 0.88
C MET A 88 31.06 20.25 0.97
N SER A 89 32.27 19.69 0.90
CA SER A 89 33.50 20.47 0.97
C SER A 89 33.61 21.43 -0.22
N ILE A 90 33.57 22.74 0.04
CA ILE A 90 33.85 23.79 -0.93
C ILE A 90 35.37 23.95 -1.03
N ARG A 91 35.96 23.56 -2.16
CA ARG A 91 37.37 23.88 -2.47
C ARG A 91 37.42 25.21 -3.21
N MET A 92 37.83 26.26 -2.50
CA MET A 92 38.14 27.55 -3.11
C MET A 92 39.51 27.46 -3.79
N SER A 93 39.57 27.61 -5.11
CA SER A 93 40.85 27.84 -5.80
C SER A 93 41.15 29.34 -5.77
N ARG A 94 42.38 29.70 -5.39
CA ARG A 94 42.82 31.09 -5.33
C ARG A 94 43.07 31.57 -6.77
N ARG A 95 42.54 32.75 -7.13
CA ARG A 95 42.92 33.49 -8.35
C ARG A 95 44.30 34.09 -8.18
#